data_AF-A0A7C5PJ32-F1
#
_entry.id   AF-A0A7C5PJ32-F1
#
_cell.length_a   1.000
_cell.length_b   1.000
_cell.length_c   1.000
_cell.angle_alpha   90.00
_cell.angle_beta   90.00
_cell.angle_gamma   90.00
#
_symmetry.space_group_name_H-M   'P 1'
#
loop_
_entity.id
_entity.type
_entity.pdbx_description
1 polymer ?
#
loop_
_entity_poly.entity_id
_entity_poly.type
_entity_poly.pdbx_seq_one_letter_code
_entity_poly.pdbx_strand_id
1 'polypeptide(L)'
;KRYTRIYPLGPEGGPAVGAIFATARGPHFLGLETLCRKGGPLAPLPPCRLDLARWGLLGRYLVSPPRFTRPAGTARVTLDGEIQSLLSGILAKEAARVKPKWAAALVMDPRNGRILALASWPFFDPNRPGDLKASPLEGRRNHALESRFPPGSTMKSFIVAAALQEGLVRPGEIVDCSWNVAGGWRIPGCVRTIHDDHRLEPARVPLEEVIVQSSNIGAVKIGRKFQAERYVAWLEKFGLDRKTGLPLPGEAAPDFRKVRRLPANQANFLRWDGPSISHGYAIGLSLAGLATAYCALVNGGRRVRPFLLEEVTDPRRGRKHYRPARPARILSPEVAATMRSILGRVVSEEKGTAYRMAGSLGRKLLGGKTGTSFMRVGGKRRYWAIFVGFAPKENPRYLAAAVFYKENTRRFYGGSNAGPTVRDILLGLLEREKAQ
;
A
#
# COMPACT_ATOMS: atom_id res chain seq x y z
N LYS A 1 -40.98 8.52 12.02
CA LYS A 1 -39.93 9.25 11.27
C LYS A 1 -39.15 8.26 10.39
N ARG A 2 -38.99 8.54 9.08
CA ARG A 2 -38.11 7.79 8.16
C ARG A 2 -36.74 8.51 8.13
N TYR A 3 -35.63 7.80 8.12
CA TYR A 3 -34.29 8.39 8.37
C TYR A 3 -33.29 8.01 7.28
N THR A 4 -33.00 8.90 6.34
CA THR A 4 -32.16 8.57 5.17
C THR A 4 -30.68 8.62 5.48
N ARG A 5 -29.96 7.56 5.08
CA ARG A 5 -28.49 7.55 5.12
C ARG A 5 -27.97 8.30 3.90
N ILE A 6 -27.15 9.31 4.13
CA ILE A 6 -26.60 10.16 3.08
C ILE A 6 -25.08 10.02 3.13
N TYR A 7 -24.48 9.83 1.97
CA TYR A 7 -23.03 9.77 1.79
C TYR A 7 -22.60 10.98 0.94
N PRO A 8 -22.15 12.09 1.57
CA PRO A 8 -21.88 13.35 0.86
C PRO A 8 -20.77 13.24 -0.20
N LEU A 9 -19.75 12.42 0.05
CA LEU A 9 -18.67 12.17 -0.93
C LEU A 9 -19.09 11.26 -2.09
N GLY A 10 -20.31 10.71 -2.08
CA GLY A 10 -20.81 9.83 -3.12
C GLY A 10 -19.81 8.70 -3.48
N PRO A 11 -19.57 8.44 -4.79
CA PRO A 11 -18.65 7.40 -5.23
C PRO A 11 -17.21 7.54 -4.75
N GLU A 12 -16.73 8.77 -4.53
CA GLU A 12 -15.33 9.03 -4.13
C GLU A 12 -15.02 8.54 -2.72
N GLY A 13 -16.03 8.54 -1.84
CA GLY A 13 -15.94 8.02 -0.47
C GLY A 13 -16.40 6.57 -0.33
N GLY A 14 -17.06 6.01 -1.35
CA GLY A 14 -17.68 4.69 -1.32
C GLY A 14 -16.75 3.58 -0.82
N PRO A 15 -15.59 3.34 -1.46
CA PRO A 15 -14.67 2.27 -1.06
C PRO A 15 -14.14 2.34 0.39
N ALA A 16 -14.05 3.54 0.97
CA ALA A 16 -13.57 3.74 2.33
C ALA A 16 -14.70 3.68 3.37
N VAL A 17 -15.75 4.48 3.16
CA VAL A 17 -16.88 4.61 4.09
C VAL A 17 -17.79 3.38 4.02
N GLY A 18 -17.98 2.83 2.82
CA GLY A 18 -18.91 1.74 2.58
C GLY A 18 -20.35 2.21 2.39
N ALA A 19 -21.29 1.28 2.56
CA ALA A 19 -22.72 1.53 2.45
C ALA A 19 -23.53 0.62 3.37
N ILE A 20 -24.72 1.06 3.74
CA ILE A 20 -25.77 0.24 4.35
C ILE A 20 -26.88 0.05 3.31
N PHE A 21 -27.26 -1.19 3.04
CA PHE A 21 -28.39 -1.51 2.17
C PHE A 21 -29.08 -2.79 2.61
N ALA A 22 -30.36 -2.95 2.28
CA ALA A 22 -31.11 -4.17 2.58
C ALA A 22 -31.14 -5.10 1.36
N THR A 23 -31.08 -6.41 1.60
CA THR A 23 -31.42 -7.44 0.62
C THR A 23 -32.54 -8.31 1.18
N ALA A 24 -33.04 -9.28 0.40
CA ALA A 24 -33.98 -10.30 0.87
C ALA A 24 -33.44 -11.12 2.07
N ARG A 25 -32.12 -11.08 2.33
CA ARG A 25 -31.47 -11.76 3.46
C ARG A 25 -31.21 -10.85 4.66
N GLY A 26 -31.70 -9.61 4.63
CA GLY A 26 -31.54 -8.62 5.70
C GLY A 26 -30.55 -7.49 5.36
N PRO A 27 -30.12 -6.70 6.37
CA PRO A 27 -29.22 -5.57 6.16
C PRO A 27 -27.78 -6.02 5.90
N HIS A 28 -27.17 -5.44 4.86
CA HIS A 28 -25.77 -5.58 4.49
C HIS A 28 -25.01 -4.29 4.77
N PHE A 29 -23.75 -4.45 5.16
CA PHE A 29 -22.85 -3.38 5.53
C PHE A 29 -21.53 -3.57 4.77
N LEU A 30 -21.02 -2.50 4.16
CA LEU A 30 -19.70 -2.45 3.52
C LEU A 30 -18.82 -1.42 4.23
N GLY A 31 -17.50 -1.48 4.01
CA GLY A 31 -16.56 -0.49 4.55
C GLY A 31 -16.71 -0.26 6.06
N LEU A 32 -16.58 1.00 6.49
CA LEU A 32 -16.72 1.40 7.89
C LEU A 32 -18.14 1.20 8.44
N GLU A 33 -19.16 1.14 7.59
CA GLU A 33 -20.52 0.86 8.06
C GLU A 33 -20.65 -0.52 8.72
N THR A 34 -19.73 -1.45 8.45
CA THR A 34 -19.67 -2.73 9.17
C THR A 34 -19.43 -2.59 10.66
N LEU A 35 -18.86 -1.47 11.12
CA LEU A 35 -18.67 -1.21 12.53
C LEU A 35 -20.01 -1.07 13.27
N CYS A 36 -21.06 -0.64 12.57
CA CYS A 36 -22.44 -0.53 13.06
C CYS A 36 -23.17 -1.88 13.15
N ARG A 37 -22.60 -2.97 12.60
CA ARG A 37 -23.20 -4.31 12.68
C ARG A 37 -23.18 -4.83 14.10
N LYS A 38 -24.24 -5.54 14.54
CA LYS A 38 -24.34 -6.20 15.86
C LYS A 38 -23.02 -6.90 16.25
N GLY A 39 -22.46 -6.54 17.41
CA GLY A 39 -21.17 -7.03 17.93
C GLY A 39 -19.94 -6.19 17.51
N GLY A 40 -20.08 -5.24 16.59
CA GLY A 40 -19.03 -4.29 16.23
C GLY A 40 -18.79 -3.22 17.30
N PRO A 41 -17.69 -2.45 17.20
CA PRO A 41 -17.38 -1.39 18.16
C PRO A 41 -18.44 -0.27 18.18
N LEU A 42 -19.30 -0.21 17.16
CA LEU A 42 -20.44 0.70 17.09
C LEU A 42 -21.78 -0.04 17.28
N ALA A 43 -21.81 -1.27 17.80
CA ALA A 43 -23.06 -1.97 18.13
C ALA A 43 -23.44 -1.80 19.61
N PRO A 44 -24.73 -1.60 19.96
CA PRO A 44 -25.94 -1.55 19.13
C PRO A 44 -26.33 -0.09 18.81
N LEU A 45 -25.39 0.75 18.39
CA LEU A 45 -25.72 2.12 18.04
C LEU A 45 -26.70 2.09 16.87
N PRO A 46 -27.80 2.86 16.90
CA PRO A 46 -28.50 3.18 15.67
C PRO A 46 -27.49 3.84 14.72
N PRO A 47 -27.65 3.74 13.40
CA PRO A 47 -26.58 3.99 12.42
C PRO A 47 -25.83 5.27 12.74
N CYS A 48 -24.55 5.12 13.08
CA CYS A 48 -23.73 6.20 13.62
C CYS A 48 -23.47 7.24 12.55
N ARG A 49 -23.55 8.54 12.83
CA ARG A 49 -23.03 9.53 11.88
C ARG A 49 -21.50 9.36 11.81
N LEU A 50 -20.97 9.02 10.63
CA LEU A 50 -19.54 9.08 10.34
C LEU A 50 -19.23 10.53 9.95
N ASP A 51 -18.46 11.23 10.78
CA ASP A 51 -18.04 12.60 10.51
C ASP A 51 -16.60 12.57 9.99
N LEU A 52 -16.44 12.80 8.70
CA LEU A 52 -15.14 12.99 8.05
C LEU A 52 -14.70 14.43 8.30
N ALA A 53 -13.43 14.63 8.66
CA ALA A 53 -12.94 15.98 8.93
C ALA A 53 -12.91 16.83 7.64
N ARG A 54 -13.56 18.01 7.75
CA ARG A 54 -13.76 19.16 6.83
C ARG A 54 -14.50 18.92 5.49
N TRP A 55 -15.42 19.85 5.24
CA TRP A 55 -16.53 19.83 4.28
C TRP A 55 -16.36 20.91 3.19
N GLY A 56 -16.81 20.59 1.97
CA GLY A 56 -17.20 21.54 0.91
C GLY A 56 -18.57 21.15 0.33
N LEU A 57 -19.41 22.13 -0.02
CA LEU A 57 -20.86 22.05 -0.29
C LEU A 57 -21.24 21.51 -1.68
N LEU A 58 -22.27 20.65 -1.76
CA LEU A 58 -23.51 20.81 -2.58
C LEU A 58 -24.42 19.53 -2.61
N GLY A 59 -25.66 19.68 -2.14
CA GLY A 59 -26.92 19.24 -2.79
C GLY A 59 -27.26 17.77 -3.14
N ARG A 60 -28.00 17.11 -2.21
CA ARG A 60 -29.18 16.19 -2.32
C ARG A 60 -29.23 15.05 -3.37
N TYR A 61 -29.64 13.84 -2.95
CA TYR A 61 -30.84 13.06 -3.38
C TYR A 61 -31.04 11.75 -2.55
N LEU A 62 -32.27 11.23 -2.57
CA LEU A 62 -32.88 10.17 -1.72
C LEU A 62 -32.62 8.72 -2.19
N VAL A 63 -32.44 7.79 -1.24
CA VAL A 63 -32.80 6.36 -1.38
C VAL A 63 -33.40 5.86 -0.07
N SER A 64 -34.53 5.14 -0.13
CA SER A 64 -35.30 4.72 1.04
C SER A 64 -34.43 3.97 2.07
N PRO A 65 -34.37 4.46 3.31
CA PRO A 65 -33.47 3.94 4.33
C PRO A 65 -34.13 2.95 5.30
N PRO A 66 -33.32 2.23 6.11
CA PRO A 66 -33.86 1.43 7.20
C PRO A 66 -34.58 2.30 8.25
N ARG A 67 -35.53 1.72 9.00
CA ARG A 67 -36.29 2.41 10.06
C ARG A 67 -35.44 2.49 11.34
N PHE A 68 -35.34 3.68 11.96
CA PHE A 68 -34.59 3.87 13.22
C PHE A 68 -35.44 4.57 14.29
N THR A 69 -35.24 4.21 15.57
CA THR A 69 -36.10 4.63 16.70
C THR A 69 -35.35 5.34 17.84
N ARG A 70 -34.04 5.58 17.74
CA ARG A 70 -33.19 6.12 18.84
C ARG A 70 -32.05 7.04 18.34
N PRO A 71 -31.50 7.95 19.18
CA PRO A 71 -30.40 8.85 18.81
C PRO A 71 -29.13 8.09 18.39
N ALA A 72 -28.54 8.48 17.25
CA ALA A 72 -27.34 7.88 16.67
C ALA A 72 -26.07 8.29 17.41
N GLY A 73 -25.14 7.35 17.59
CA GLY A 73 -23.77 7.66 17.99
C GLY A 73 -22.98 8.32 16.87
N THR A 74 -21.76 8.76 17.16
CA THR A 74 -20.86 9.38 16.18
C THR A 74 -19.51 8.68 16.21
N ALA A 75 -18.94 8.42 15.04
CA ALA A 75 -17.57 7.92 14.92
C ALA A 75 -16.72 8.98 14.19
N ARG A 76 -15.62 9.39 14.83
CA ARG A 76 -14.59 10.21 14.22
C ARG A 76 -13.49 9.31 13.69
N VAL A 77 -13.12 9.53 12.43
CA VAL A 77 -12.12 8.73 11.73
C VAL A 77 -10.93 9.56 11.31
N THR A 78 -9.82 8.90 10.99
CA THR A 78 -8.58 9.56 10.54
C THR A 78 -8.64 10.06 9.09
N LEU A 79 -9.65 9.65 8.33
CA LEU A 79 -9.86 10.05 6.94
C LEU A 79 -10.18 11.54 6.86
N ASP A 80 -9.45 12.24 6.00
CA ASP A 80 -9.66 13.65 5.67
C ASP A 80 -10.42 13.73 4.34
N GLY A 81 -11.55 14.47 4.32
CA GLY A 81 -12.45 14.51 3.17
C GLY A 81 -11.83 15.13 1.92
N GLU A 82 -10.97 16.14 2.10
CA GLU A 82 -10.27 16.81 1.00
C GLU A 82 -9.17 15.92 0.43
N ILE A 83 -8.38 15.28 1.29
CA ILE A 83 -7.36 14.30 0.88
C ILE A 83 -8.03 13.12 0.16
N GLN A 84 -9.19 12.67 0.65
CA GLN A 84 -9.96 11.59 0.04
C GLN A 84 -10.45 11.96 -1.35
N SER A 85 -11.03 13.15 -1.53
CA SER A 85 -11.50 13.62 -2.84
C SER A 85 -10.34 13.81 -3.81
N LEU A 86 -9.23 14.42 -3.37
CA LEU A 86 -8.00 14.54 -4.16
C LEU A 86 -7.49 13.17 -4.65
N LEU A 87 -7.35 12.20 -3.72
CA LEU A 87 -6.88 10.86 -4.05
C LEU A 87 -7.83 10.15 -5.03
N SER A 88 -9.14 10.24 -4.81
CA SER A 88 -10.14 9.60 -5.68
C SER A 88 -10.17 10.23 -7.07
N GLY A 89 -10.13 11.55 -7.19
CA GLY A 89 -10.07 12.25 -8.47
C GLY A 89 -8.84 11.87 -9.28
N ILE A 90 -7.66 11.84 -8.66
CA ILE A 90 -6.40 11.42 -9.31
C ILE A 90 -6.46 9.95 -9.71
N LEU A 91 -6.96 9.06 -8.84
CA LEU A 91 -7.07 7.64 -9.15
C LEU A 91 -8.00 7.39 -10.34
N ALA A 92 -9.14 8.10 -10.41
CA ALA A 92 -10.08 7.99 -11.53
C ALA A 92 -9.46 8.47 -12.85
N LYS A 93 -8.78 9.63 -12.84
CA LYS A 93 -8.05 10.16 -13.99
C LYS A 93 -7.01 9.16 -14.51
N GLU A 94 -6.20 8.61 -13.62
CA GLU A 94 -5.16 7.65 -13.99
C GLU A 94 -5.74 6.29 -14.41
N ALA A 95 -6.84 5.85 -13.80
CA ALA A 95 -7.54 4.65 -14.23
C ALA A 95 -8.13 4.77 -15.64
N ALA A 96 -8.62 5.95 -16.04
CA ALA A 96 -9.07 6.21 -17.41
C ALA A 96 -7.92 6.07 -18.44
N ARG A 97 -6.72 6.53 -18.07
CA ARG A 97 -5.50 6.41 -18.90
C ARG A 97 -4.99 4.96 -18.96
N VAL A 98 -4.84 4.31 -17.81
CA VAL A 98 -4.20 2.99 -17.68
C VAL A 98 -5.15 1.85 -18.09
N LYS A 99 -6.46 2.07 -17.95
CA LYS A 99 -7.54 1.08 -18.15
C LYS A 99 -7.23 -0.22 -17.40
N PRO A 100 -7.03 -0.16 -16.07
CA PRO A 100 -6.82 -1.36 -15.27
C PRO A 100 -8.14 -2.13 -15.11
N LYS A 101 -8.04 -3.41 -14.74
CA LYS A 101 -9.20 -4.18 -14.29
C LYS A 101 -9.66 -3.70 -12.91
N TRP A 102 -8.70 -3.41 -12.03
CA TRP A 102 -8.91 -2.67 -10.79
C TRP A 102 -7.65 -1.91 -10.41
N ALA A 103 -7.80 -0.86 -9.61
CA ALA A 103 -6.69 -0.13 -9.00
C ALA A 103 -7.01 0.23 -7.55
N ALA A 104 -5.99 0.52 -6.75
CA ALA A 104 -6.16 1.01 -5.39
C ALA A 104 -5.08 2.03 -5.06
N ALA A 105 -5.42 3.00 -4.23
CA ALA A 105 -4.49 3.96 -3.68
C ALA A 105 -4.83 4.26 -2.21
N LEU A 106 -3.82 4.61 -1.42
CA LEU A 106 -3.99 5.09 -0.05
C LEU A 106 -2.97 6.18 0.27
N VAL A 107 -3.32 7.05 1.23
CA VAL A 107 -2.41 7.99 1.88
C VAL A 107 -2.42 7.73 3.38
N MET A 108 -1.25 7.73 3.99
CA MET A 108 -1.09 7.64 5.44
C MET A 108 0.01 8.56 5.95
N ASP A 109 -0.07 8.94 7.22
CA ASP A 109 1.05 9.59 7.92
C ASP A 109 2.04 8.51 8.39
N PRO A 110 3.27 8.47 7.85
CA PRO A 110 4.22 7.41 8.17
C PRO A 110 4.73 7.49 9.61
N ARG A 111 4.54 8.61 10.32
CA ARG A 111 5.06 8.82 11.68
C ARG A 111 4.20 8.14 12.74
N ASN A 112 2.90 8.03 12.49
CA ASN A 112 1.93 7.56 13.48
C ASN A 112 0.96 6.48 12.95
N GLY A 113 0.88 6.26 11.64
CA GLY A 113 0.00 5.26 11.03
C GLY A 113 -1.44 5.73 10.77
N ARG A 114 -1.75 7.02 10.86
CA ARG A 114 -3.07 7.54 10.49
C ARG A 114 -3.33 7.27 9.01
N ILE A 115 -4.42 6.59 8.68
CA ILE A 115 -4.88 6.48 7.29
C ILE A 115 -5.65 7.75 6.94
N LEU A 116 -5.12 8.57 6.04
CA LEU A 116 -5.68 9.87 5.68
C LEU A 116 -6.66 9.78 4.52
N ALA A 117 -6.43 8.85 3.58
CA ALA A 117 -7.33 8.57 2.47
C ALA A 117 -7.12 7.15 1.96
N LEU A 118 -8.16 6.58 1.37
CA LEU A 118 -8.14 5.24 0.80
C LEU A 118 -9.18 5.12 -0.31
N ALA A 119 -8.78 4.67 -1.50
CA ALA A 119 -9.72 4.43 -2.59
C ALA A 119 -9.41 3.16 -3.38
N SER A 120 -10.42 2.68 -4.08
CA SER A 120 -10.35 1.55 -4.99
C SER A 120 -11.18 1.84 -6.24
N TRP A 121 -10.64 1.54 -7.41
CA TRP A 121 -11.29 1.70 -8.70
C TRP A 121 -11.63 0.31 -9.28
N PRO A 122 -12.83 0.12 -9.89
CA PRO A 122 -13.88 1.12 -10.12
C PRO A 122 -14.55 1.60 -8.84
N PHE A 123 -15.10 2.81 -8.84
CA PHE A 123 -15.88 3.29 -7.69
C PHE A 123 -17.25 2.62 -7.61
N PHE A 124 -17.86 2.71 -6.44
CA PHE A 124 -19.27 2.40 -6.25
C PHE A 124 -19.95 3.54 -5.52
N ASP A 125 -21.18 3.87 -5.90
CA ASP A 125 -21.96 4.92 -5.25
C ASP A 125 -22.72 4.37 -4.02
N PRO A 126 -22.31 4.72 -2.80
CA PRO A 126 -22.98 4.24 -1.59
C PRO A 126 -24.41 4.79 -1.43
N ASN A 127 -24.78 5.87 -2.13
CA ASN A 127 -26.16 6.34 -2.19
C ASN A 127 -27.00 5.51 -3.19
N ARG A 128 -26.39 4.79 -4.12
CA ARG A 128 -27.06 3.91 -5.11
C ARG A 128 -26.47 2.49 -5.10
N PRO A 129 -26.52 1.77 -3.96
CA PRO A 129 -25.86 0.47 -3.82
C PRO A 129 -26.53 -0.65 -4.62
N GLY A 130 -27.79 -0.47 -5.08
CA GLY A 130 -28.51 -1.43 -5.93
C GLY A 130 -28.29 -1.21 -7.44
N ASP A 131 -27.83 -0.02 -7.84
CA ASP A 131 -27.58 0.31 -9.24
C ASP A 131 -26.22 -0.27 -9.66
N LEU A 132 -26.20 -1.31 -10.50
CA LEU A 132 -24.96 -1.95 -10.93
C LEU A 132 -24.11 -1.08 -11.88
N LYS A 133 -24.69 -0.04 -12.49
CA LYS A 133 -23.95 0.92 -13.31
C LYS A 133 -23.21 1.91 -12.42
N ALA A 134 -23.88 2.43 -11.40
CA ALA A 134 -23.26 3.34 -10.41
C ALA A 134 -22.41 2.60 -9.37
N SER A 135 -22.71 1.32 -9.11
CA SER A 135 -22.13 0.49 -8.06
C SER A 135 -21.78 -0.93 -8.56
N PRO A 136 -20.84 -1.03 -9.53
CA PRO A 136 -20.40 -2.31 -10.08
C PRO A 136 -19.86 -3.23 -8.98
N LEU A 137 -20.05 -4.55 -9.14
CA LEU A 137 -19.66 -5.52 -8.12
C LEU A 137 -18.16 -5.46 -7.77
N GLU A 138 -17.29 -5.27 -8.76
CA GLU A 138 -15.84 -5.11 -8.53
C GLU A 138 -15.56 -3.88 -7.66
N GLY A 139 -16.31 -2.78 -7.87
CA GLY A 139 -16.11 -1.53 -7.13
C GLY A 139 -16.51 -1.59 -5.67
N ARG A 140 -17.27 -2.62 -5.27
CA ARG A 140 -17.63 -2.84 -3.86
C ARG A 140 -16.48 -3.41 -3.03
N ARG A 141 -15.44 -3.93 -3.68
CA ARG A 141 -14.25 -4.43 -2.99
C ARG A 141 -13.33 -3.27 -2.65
N ASN A 142 -12.86 -3.26 -1.41
CA ASN A 142 -11.77 -2.41 -1.02
C ASN A 142 -10.44 -3.06 -1.42
N HIS A 143 -10.00 -2.86 -2.67
CA HIS A 143 -8.76 -3.43 -3.21
C HIS A 143 -7.50 -3.03 -2.43
N ALA A 144 -7.51 -1.93 -1.67
CA ALA A 144 -6.38 -1.56 -0.83
C ALA A 144 -6.17 -2.55 0.34
N LEU A 145 -7.22 -3.21 0.83
CA LEU A 145 -7.16 -4.21 1.91
C LEU A 145 -7.45 -5.64 1.48
N GLU A 146 -8.42 -5.84 0.58
CA GLU A 146 -8.99 -7.16 0.26
C GLU A 146 -8.20 -7.90 -0.84
N SER A 147 -7.42 -7.17 -1.64
CA SER A 147 -6.64 -7.76 -2.72
C SER A 147 -5.21 -8.04 -2.30
N ARG A 148 -4.70 -9.20 -2.72
CA ARG A 148 -3.31 -9.60 -2.54
C ARG A 148 -2.58 -9.61 -3.87
N PHE A 149 -1.35 -9.13 -3.87
CA PHE A 149 -0.49 -9.15 -5.04
C PHE A 149 0.96 -9.43 -4.63
N PRO A 150 1.78 -9.99 -5.54
CA PRO A 150 3.22 -10.05 -5.34
C PRO A 150 3.79 -8.63 -5.34
N PRO A 151 4.46 -8.18 -4.26
CA PRO A 151 4.96 -6.82 -4.13
C PRO A 151 6.08 -6.45 -5.13
N GLY A 152 6.72 -7.45 -5.75
CA GLY A 152 7.81 -7.25 -6.71
C GLY A 152 8.96 -6.42 -6.12
N SER A 153 9.57 -5.58 -6.94
CA SER A 153 10.76 -4.79 -6.56
C SER A 153 10.61 -3.87 -5.34
N THR A 154 9.40 -3.64 -4.83
CA THR A 154 9.23 -2.95 -3.54
C THR A 154 9.81 -3.76 -2.37
N MET A 155 9.88 -5.09 -2.48
CA MET A 155 10.49 -5.92 -1.43
C MET A 155 11.97 -5.68 -1.21
N LYS A 156 12.70 -5.26 -2.26
CA LYS A 156 14.15 -5.05 -2.20
C LYS A 156 14.54 -4.04 -1.12
N SER A 157 13.70 -3.03 -0.91
CA SER A 157 13.92 -2.01 0.11
C SER A 157 13.98 -2.61 1.52
N PHE A 158 13.13 -3.60 1.82
CA PHE A 158 13.16 -4.29 3.12
C PHE A 158 14.41 -5.16 3.28
N ILE A 159 14.82 -5.86 2.22
CA ILE A 159 15.99 -6.75 2.25
C ILE A 159 17.27 -5.94 2.46
N VAL A 160 17.44 -4.84 1.73
CA VAL A 160 18.60 -3.97 1.89
C VAL A 160 18.61 -3.28 3.26
N ALA A 161 17.45 -2.81 3.74
CA ALA A 161 17.36 -2.22 5.08
C ALA A 161 17.73 -3.22 6.19
N ALA A 162 17.25 -4.45 6.11
CA ALA A 162 17.60 -5.51 7.04
C ALA A 162 19.10 -5.85 6.97
N ALA A 163 19.67 -5.88 5.76
CA ALA A 163 21.08 -6.25 5.57
C ALA A 163 22.01 -5.16 6.13
N LEU A 164 21.67 -3.89 5.93
CA LEU A 164 22.36 -2.76 6.56
C LEU A 164 22.27 -2.84 8.08
N GLN A 165 21.10 -3.17 8.62
CA GLN A 165 20.87 -3.25 10.05
C GLN A 165 21.61 -4.40 10.75
N GLU A 166 21.80 -5.52 10.05
CA GLU A 166 22.60 -6.67 10.52
C GLU A 166 24.11 -6.52 10.21
N GLY A 167 24.52 -5.43 9.54
CA GLY A 167 25.91 -5.22 9.14
C GLY A 167 26.40 -6.19 8.04
N LEU A 168 25.49 -6.86 7.32
CA LEU A 168 25.80 -7.78 6.22
C LEU A 168 26.24 -7.06 4.95
N VAL A 169 25.88 -5.78 4.84
CA VAL A 169 26.32 -4.86 3.79
C VAL A 169 26.57 -3.48 4.39
N ARG A 170 27.35 -2.65 3.69
CA ARG A 170 27.62 -1.25 4.07
C ARG A 170 27.21 -0.26 2.97
N PRO A 171 26.84 0.99 3.31
CA PRO A 171 26.70 2.05 2.31
C PRO A 171 27.95 2.17 1.45
N GLY A 172 27.79 2.34 0.14
CA GLY A 172 28.88 2.39 -0.83
C GLY A 172 29.57 1.05 -1.13
N GLU A 173 29.24 -0.06 -0.45
CA GLU A 173 29.79 -1.39 -0.77
C GLU A 173 29.49 -1.74 -2.22
N ILE A 174 30.50 -2.22 -2.95
CA ILE A 174 30.33 -2.62 -4.35
C ILE A 174 29.61 -3.96 -4.43
N VAL A 175 28.43 -3.94 -5.03
CA VAL A 175 27.63 -5.12 -5.36
C VAL A 175 27.84 -5.47 -6.81
N ASP A 176 28.33 -6.68 -7.06
CA ASP A 176 28.45 -7.23 -8.40
C ASP A 176 27.08 -7.69 -8.92
N CYS A 177 26.54 -7.00 -9.93
CA CYS A 177 25.30 -7.34 -10.63
C CYS A 177 25.56 -7.95 -12.02
N SER A 178 26.78 -8.46 -12.26
CA SER A 178 27.15 -9.08 -13.53
C SER A 178 26.35 -10.34 -13.86
N TRP A 179 26.23 -10.58 -15.16
CA TRP A 179 25.68 -11.81 -15.71
C TRP A 179 26.75 -12.89 -15.72
N ASN A 180 26.37 -14.14 -15.38
CA ASN A 180 27.24 -15.32 -15.55
C ASN A 180 26.66 -16.30 -16.59
N VAL A 181 25.52 -15.97 -17.17
CA VAL A 181 24.87 -16.69 -18.28
C VAL A 181 24.25 -15.66 -19.24
N ALA A 182 23.90 -16.08 -20.45
CA ALA A 182 23.25 -15.19 -21.42
C ALA A 182 21.97 -14.56 -20.84
N GLY A 183 21.93 -13.24 -20.79
CA GLY A 183 20.75 -12.48 -20.36
C GLY A 183 20.49 -12.46 -18.85
N GLY A 184 21.40 -12.95 -17.98
CA GLY A 184 21.17 -12.89 -16.55
C GLY A 184 22.19 -13.61 -15.68
N TRP A 185 21.78 -13.88 -14.44
CA TRP A 185 22.61 -14.54 -13.44
C TRP A 185 21.93 -15.81 -12.92
N ARG A 186 22.65 -16.93 -12.94
CA ARG A 186 22.18 -18.23 -12.47
C ARG A 186 22.98 -18.64 -11.23
N ILE A 187 22.26 -19.00 -10.18
CA ILE A 187 22.85 -19.54 -8.95
C ILE A 187 23.37 -20.96 -9.24
N PRO A 188 24.59 -21.32 -8.83
CA PRO A 188 25.09 -22.68 -8.95
C PRO A 188 24.11 -23.71 -8.32
N GLY A 189 23.77 -24.76 -9.07
CA GLY A 189 22.80 -25.78 -8.65
C GLY A 189 21.33 -25.34 -8.69
N CYS A 190 21.01 -24.20 -9.32
CA CYS A 190 19.64 -23.75 -9.58
C CYS A 190 19.36 -23.72 -11.09
N VAL A 191 18.16 -24.13 -11.49
CA VAL A 191 17.74 -24.10 -12.92
C VAL A 191 17.20 -22.73 -13.34
N ARG A 192 16.87 -21.86 -12.38
CA ARG A 192 16.25 -20.55 -12.66
C ARG A 192 17.34 -19.50 -12.90
N THR A 193 17.22 -18.79 -14.01
CA THR A 193 18.00 -17.58 -14.26
C THR A 193 17.27 -16.37 -13.67
N ILE A 194 18.01 -15.53 -12.96
CA ILE A 194 17.55 -14.24 -12.45
C ILE A 194 17.92 -13.19 -13.49
N HIS A 195 16.92 -12.41 -13.91
CA HIS A 195 17.05 -11.39 -14.93
C HIS A 195 16.81 -10.02 -14.30
N ASP A 196 17.64 -9.05 -14.63
CA ASP A 196 17.32 -7.64 -14.41
C ASP A 196 16.45 -7.14 -15.58
N ASP A 197 15.62 -6.12 -15.34
CA ASP A 197 14.78 -5.51 -16.38
C ASP A 197 15.63 -4.81 -17.46
N HIS A 198 16.86 -4.42 -17.10
CA HIS A 198 17.90 -3.89 -17.96
C HIS A 198 19.28 -4.30 -17.44
N ARG A 199 20.28 -4.34 -18.31
CA ARG A 199 21.67 -4.56 -17.89
C ARG A 199 22.20 -3.31 -17.18
N LEU A 200 22.80 -3.48 -16.01
CA LEU A 200 23.49 -2.39 -15.31
C LEU A 200 24.86 -2.14 -15.96
N GLU A 201 25.17 -0.87 -16.24
CA GLU A 201 26.44 -0.43 -16.79
C GLU A 201 26.98 0.78 -15.99
N PRO A 202 28.11 0.62 -15.26
CA PRO A 202 28.85 -0.63 -15.03
C PRO A 202 28.04 -1.68 -14.24
N ALA A 203 28.39 -2.97 -14.37
CA ALA A 203 27.67 -4.05 -13.69
C ALA A 203 28.02 -4.17 -12.18
N ARG A 204 29.18 -3.66 -11.77
CA ARG A 204 29.58 -3.53 -10.37
C ARG A 204 29.23 -2.14 -9.91
N VAL A 205 28.29 -2.04 -8.97
CA VAL A 205 27.70 -0.76 -8.56
C VAL A 205 27.69 -0.63 -7.04
N PRO A 206 27.72 0.60 -6.50
CA PRO A 206 27.45 0.83 -5.08
C PRO A 206 26.10 0.23 -4.65
N LEU A 207 26.00 -0.20 -3.38
CA LEU A 207 24.80 -0.80 -2.80
C LEU A 207 23.51 -0.03 -3.11
N GLU A 208 23.58 1.29 -3.11
CA GLU A 208 22.47 2.19 -3.35
C GLU A 208 21.90 2.02 -4.77
N GLU A 209 22.77 1.82 -5.76
CA GLU A 209 22.39 1.64 -7.17
C GLU A 209 21.54 0.38 -7.37
N VAL A 210 21.72 -0.64 -6.54
CA VAL A 210 20.88 -1.85 -6.55
C VAL A 210 19.41 -1.48 -6.37
N ILE A 211 19.11 -0.49 -5.53
CA ILE A 211 17.74 -0.01 -5.29
C ILE A 211 17.33 1.06 -6.30
N VAL A 212 18.21 2.01 -6.62
CA VAL A 212 17.96 3.11 -7.58
C VAL A 212 17.57 2.54 -8.96
N GLN A 213 18.40 1.63 -9.48
CA GLN A 213 18.19 0.95 -10.75
C GLN A 213 17.37 -0.35 -10.60
N SER A 214 17.07 -0.75 -9.37
CA SER A 214 16.20 -1.88 -9.07
C SER A 214 16.73 -3.22 -9.64
N SER A 215 18.01 -3.54 -9.45
CA SER A 215 18.59 -4.82 -9.84
C SER A 215 17.99 -5.98 -9.01
N ASN A 216 17.42 -6.98 -9.69
CA ASN A 216 17.02 -8.26 -9.11
C ASN A 216 18.27 -9.07 -8.70
N ILE A 217 19.31 -9.08 -9.53
CA ILE A 217 20.57 -9.81 -9.25
C ILE A 217 21.19 -9.30 -7.95
N GLY A 218 21.38 -7.99 -7.82
CA GLY A 218 21.94 -7.39 -6.61
C GLY A 218 21.09 -7.67 -5.38
N ALA A 219 19.77 -7.51 -5.46
CA ALA A 219 18.87 -7.79 -4.35
C ALA A 219 18.89 -9.26 -3.90
N VAL A 220 18.96 -10.21 -4.84
CA VAL A 220 19.10 -11.63 -4.52
C VAL A 220 20.45 -11.93 -3.89
N LYS A 221 21.55 -11.38 -4.44
CA LYS A 221 22.89 -11.57 -3.86
C LYS A 221 22.96 -11.06 -2.41
N ILE A 222 22.34 -9.91 -2.12
CA ILE A 222 22.23 -9.37 -0.75
C ILE A 222 21.36 -10.28 0.12
N GLY A 223 20.19 -10.69 -0.36
CA GLY A 223 19.29 -11.58 0.39
C GLY A 223 19.92 -12.94 0.74
N ARG A 224 20.82 -13.44 -0.10
CA ARG A 224 21.57 -14.69 0.13
C ARG A 224 22.67 -14.56 1.19
N LYS A 225 22.99 -13.37 1.68
CA LYS A 225 23.94 -13.17 2.80
C LYS A 225 23.34 -13.54 4.17
N PHE A 226 22.02 -13.71 4.26
CA PHE A 226 21.35 -14.04 5.51
C PHE A 226 21.34 -15.55 5.81
N GLN A 227 21.21 -15.89 7.10
CA GLN A 227 20.62 -17.16 7.51
C GLN A 227 19.09 -17.09 7.34
N ALA A 228 18.44 -18.19 6.93
CA ALA A 228 17.00 -18.20 6.63
C ALA A 228 16.15 -17.72 7.82
N GLU A 229 16.50 -18.14 9.04
CA GLU A 229 15.81 -17.75 10.28
C GLU A 229 15.84 -16.24 10.46
N ARG A 230 17.03 -15.63 10.27
CA ARG A 230 17.22 -14.17 10.41
C ARG A 230 16.46 -13.43 9.31
N TYR A 231 16.49 -13.94 8.08
CA TYR A 231 15.74 -13.37 6.96
C TYR A 231 14.23 -13.34 7.25
N VAL A 232 13.67 -14.46 7.71
CA VAL A 232 12.25 -14.55 8.07
C VAL A 232 11.91 -13.64 9.24
N ALA A 233 12.74 -13.64 10.29
CA ALA A 233 12.54 -12.77 11.45
C ALA A 233 12.49 -11.29 11.06
N TRP A 234 13.28 -10.84 10.09
CA TRP A 234 13.21 -9.48 9.57
C TRP A 234 11.90 -9.17 8.86
N LEU A 235 11.43 -10.07 8.00
CA LEU A 235 10.15 -9.89 7.31
C LEU A 235 8.97 -9.83 8.30
N GLU A 236 9.01 -10.65 9.35
CA GLU A 236 8.05 -10.59 10.45
C GLU A 236 8.21 -9.29 11.26
N LYS A 237 9.45 -8.84 11.52
CA LYS A 237 9.71 -7.58 12.24
C LYS A 237 9.13 -6.39 11.49
N PHE A 238 9.21 -6.34 10.16
CA PHE A 238 8.51 -5.35 9.33
C PHE A 238 6.98 -5.49 9.36
N GLY A 239 6.45 -6.63 9.79
CA GLY A 239 5.01 -6.90 9.89
C GLY A 239 4.39 -7.47 8.61
N LEU A 240 5.20 -8.03 7.71
CA LEU A 240 4.75 -8.55 6.41
C LEU A 240 4.02 -9.90 6.52
N ASP A 241 3.98 -10.48 7.71
CA ASP A 241 3.42 -11.79 8.01
C ASP A 241 1.99 -11.74 8.57
N ARG A 242 1.46 -10.54 8.82
CA ARG A 242 0.19 -10.31 9.50
C ARG A 242 -0.65 -9.23 8.83
N LYS A 243 -1.95 -9.27 9.13
CA LYS A 243 -2.89 -8.18 8.80
C LYS A 243 -2.51 -6.90 9.53
N THR A 244 -2.86 -5.77 8.95
CA THR A 244 -2.72 -4.43 9.57
C THR A 244 -3.63 -4.25 10.78
N GLY A 245 -4.79 -4.94 10.78
CA GLY A 245 -5.77 -4.83 11.86
C GLY A 245 -6.62 -3.57 11.77
N LEU A 246 -6.72 -2.99 10.57
CA LEU A 246 -7.68 -1.91 10.31
C LEU A 246 -9.11 -2.42 10.56
N PRO A 247 -10.01 -1.58 11.09
CA PRO A 247 -11.38 -1.94 11.41
C PRO A 247 -12.27 -1.95 10.15
N LEU A 248 -11.78 -2.58 9.08
CA LEU A 248 -12.46 -2.73 7.80
C LEU A 248 -12.63 -4.22 7.49
N PRO A 249 -13.76 -4.64 6.92
CA PRO A 249 -14.03 -6.04 6.62
C PRO A 249 -13.12 -6.53 5.49
N GLY A 250 -12.94 -7.85 5.41
CA GLY A 250 -12.34 -8.48 4.23
C GLY A 250 -10.82 -8.31 4.10
N GLU A 251 -10.14 -7.70 5.08
CA GLU A 251 -8.69 -7.55 5.03
C GLU A 251 -8.00 -8.90 4.76
N ALA A 252 -7.26 -8.95 3.66
CA ALA A 252 -6.64 -10.18 3.20
C ALA A 252 -5.38 -10.49 4.02
N ALA A 253 -5.28 -11.72 4.54
CA ALA A 253 -4.08 -12.18 5.23
C ALA A 253 -2.91 -12.34 4.23
N PRO A 254 -1.70 -11.85 4.55
CA PRO A 254 -0.53 -12.05 3.69
C PRO A 254 -0.35 -13.52 3.28
N ASP A 255 0.03 -13.78 2.02
CA ASP A 255 0.52 -15.12 1.65
C ASP A 255 1.98 -15.23 2.06
N PHE A 256 2.18 -15.67 3.31
CA PHE A 256 3.49 -15.80 3.96
C PHE A 256 3.92 -17.27 4.11
N ARG A 257 3.17 -18.22 3.54
CA ARG A 257 3.34 -19.66 3.78
C ARG A 257 4.72 -20.18 3.36
N LYS A 258 5.22 -19.75 2.21
CA LYS A 258 6.56 -20.11 1.72
C LYS A 258 7.66 -19.51 2.58
N VAL A 259 7.49 -18.25 3.00
CA VAL A 259 8.43 -17.56 3.87
C VAL A 259 8.59 -18.31 5.20
N ARG A 260 7.49 -18.76 5.82
CA ARG A 260 7.53 -19.52 7.09
C ARG A 260 8.28 -20.85 7.00
N ARG A 261 8.43 -21.43 5.80
CA ARG A 261 9.09 -22.72 5.58
C ARG A 261 10.58 -22.60 5.28
N LEU A 262 11.09 -21.38 5.01
CA LEU A 262 12.51 -21.17 4.68
C LEU A 262 13.47 -21.70 5.75
N PRO A 263 13.23 -21.52 7.06
CA PRO A 263 14.15 -21.98 8.10
C PRO A 263 14.36 -23.50 8.10
N ALA A 264 13.35 -24.25 7.65
CA ALA A 264 13.44 -25.71 7.61
C ALA A 264 14.46 -26.23 6.58
N ASN A 265 14.91 -25.39 5.63
CA ASN A 265 15.87 -25.80 4.61
C ASN A 265 16.68 -24.61 4.07
N GLN A 266 17.84 -24.38 4.67
CA GLN A 266 18.78 -23.33 4.27
C GLN A 266 19.22 -23.46 2.81
N ALA A 267 19.42 -24.68 2.29
CA ALA A 267 19.77 -24.88 0.89
C ALA A 267 18.64 -24.47 -0.06
N ASN A 268 17.37 -24.72 0.32
CA ASN A 268 16.21 -24.26 -0.41
C ASN A 268 16.09 -22.74 -0.36
N PHE A 269 16.27 -22.14 0.82
CA PHE A 269 16.33 -20.70 0.98
C PHE A 269 17.37 -20.09 0.04
N LEU A 270 18.60 -20.60 -0.01
CA LEU A 270 19.68 -20.03 -0.81
C LEU A 270 19.51 -20.20 -2.33
N ARG A 271 18.72 -21.19 -2.79
CA ARG A 271 18.62 -21.57 -4.22
C ARG A 271 17.26 -21.27 -4.85
N TRP A 272 16.17 -21.23 -4.09
CA TRP A 272 14.80 -21.23 -4.63
C TRP A 272 13.92 -20.10 -4.09
N ASP A 273 13.27 -20.32 -2.95
CA ASP A 273 12.25 -19.40 -2.46
C ASP A 273 12.88 -18.11 -1.90
N GLY A 274 14.06 -18.15 -1.27
CA GLY A 274 14.77 -16.97 -0.78
C GLY A 274 15.13 -15.97 -1.89
N PRO A 275 15.74 -16.40 -3.02
CA PRO A 275 15.86 -15.58 -4.21
C PRO A 275 14.53 -14.98 -4.64
N SER A 276 13.49 -15.79 -4.84
CA SER A 276 12.17 -15.33 -5.30
C SER A 276 11.59 -14.23 -4.40
N ILE A 277 11.66 -14.41 -3.07
CA ILE A 277 11.16 -13.44 -2.07
C ILE A 277 11.99 -12.17 -2.07
N SER A 278 13.30 -12.27 -2.28
CA SER A 278 14.21 -11.12 -2.25
C SER A 278 13.95 -10.09 -3.35
N HIS A 279 13.31 -10.49 -4.46
CA HIS A 279 12.80 -9.57 -5.48
C HIS A 279 11.27 -9.55 -5.60
N GLY A 280 10.57 -10.04 -4.56
CA GLY A 280 9.14 -9.82 -4.33
C GLY A 280 8.17 -10.77 -4.98
N TYR A 281 8.59 -12.00 -5.24
CA TYR A 281 7.75 -13.15 -5.59
C TYR A 281 7.65 -14.13 -4.42
N ALA A 282 6.75 -15.13 -4.52
CA ALA A 282 6.53 -16.13 -3.46
C ALA A 282 6.08 -15.54 -2.09
N ILE A 283 5.67 -14.27 -2.08
CA ILE A 283 5.00 -13.56 -0.99
C ILE A 283 3.86 -12.74 -1.60
N GLY A 284 2.74 -12.61 -0.89
CA GLY A 284 1.60 -11.80 -1.32
C GLY A 284 1.13 -10.86 -0.23
N LEU A 285 0.99 -9.56 -0.54
CA LEU A 285 0.63 -8.52 0.42
C LEU A 285 -0.60 -7.74 -0.06
N SER A 286 -1.34 -7.13 0.88
CA SER A 286 -2.29 -6.06 0.55
C SER A 286 -1.54 -4.73 0.39
N LEU A 287 -2.17 -3.74 -0.27
CA LEU A 287 -1.58 -2.41 -0.40
C LEU A 287 -1.40 -1.75 0.97
N ALA A 288 -2.39 -1.89 1.85
CA ALA A 288 -2.33 -1.40 3.22
C ALA A 288 -1.18 -2.02 4.02
N GLY A 289 -0.97 -3.33 3.90
CA GLY A 289 0.15 -4.03 4.55
C GLY A 289 1.50 -3.55 4.05
N LEU A 290 1.65 -3.42 2.72
CA LEU A 290 2.88 -2.93 2.10
C LEU A 290 3.20 -1.48 2.52
N ALA A 291 2.23 -0.57 2.44
CA ALA A 291 2.41 0.83 2.82
C ALA A 291 2.75 0.99 4.31
N THR A 292 2.09 0.23 5.18
CA THR A 292 2.35 0.21 6.62
C THR A 292 3.80 -0.20 6.91
N ALA A 293 4.27 -1.28 6.29
CA ALA A 293 5.64 -1.75 6.50
C ALA A 293 6.68 -0.72 6.00
N TYR A 294 6.40 -0.06 4.87
CA TYR A 294 7.27 0.97 4.29
C TYR A 294 7.49 2.17 5.21
N CYS A 295 6.56 2.47 6.12
CA CYS A 295 6.70 3.57 7.07
C CYS A 295 8.01 3.49 7.85
N ALA A 296 8.39 2.28 8.29
CA ALA A 296 9.61 2.07 9.08
C ALA A 296 10.89 2.45 8.32
N LEU A 297 10.89 2.37 6.99
CA LEU A 297 12.04 2.73 6.16
C LEU A 297 12.27 4.23 6.09
N VAL A 298 11.24 5.04 6.36
CA VAL A 298 11.26 6.49 6.07
C VAL A 298 11.01 7.35 7.31
N ASN A 299 10.45 6.81 8.38
CA ASN A 299 10.08 7.53 9.60
C ASN A 299 11.11 7.41 10.76
N GLY A 300 12.38 7.22 10.41
CA GLY A 300 13.44 7.03 11.41
C GLY A 300 13.44 5.65 12.07
N GLY A 301 12.92 4.62 11.39
CA GLY A 301 13.10 3.23 11.80
C GLY A 301 12.00 2.65 12.67
N ARG A 302 10.81 3.27 12.71
CA ARG A 302 9.72 2.90 13.61
C ARG A 302 8.60 2.18 12.86
N ARG A 303 8.25 0.97 13.28
CA ARG A 303 7.04 0.29 12.80
C ARG A 303 5.81 0.92 13.44
N VAL A 304 4.93 1.44 12.60
CA VAL A 304 3.61 1.97 13.01
C VAL A 304 2.55 0.87 12.95
N ARG A 305 1.48 1.05 13.72
CA ARG A 305 0.23 0.30 13.54
C ARG A 305 -0.79 1.25 12.93
N PRO A 306 -1.33 0.95 11.73
CA PRO A 306 -2.25 1.85 11.10
C PRO A 306 -3.58 1.83 11.84
N PHE A 307 -4.29 2.96 11.81
CA PHE A 307 -5.60 3.07 12.44
C PHE A 307 -6.50 4.02 11.66
N LEU A 308 -7.80 3.76 11.77
CA LEU A 308 -8.87 4.54 11.11
C LEU A 308 -9.82 5.20 12.10
N LEU A 309 -10.03 4.63 13.29
CA LEU A 309 -10.93 5.18 14.30
C LEU A 309 -10.14 6.03 15.28
N GLU A 310 -10.61 7.25 15.54
CA GLU A 310 -10.06 8.13 16.58
C GLU A 310 -10.94 8.16 17.82
N GLU A 311 -12.25 8.18 17.59
CA GLU A 311 -13.22 8.38 18.65
C GLU A 311 -14.57 7.78 18.27
N VAL A 312 -15.23 7.21 19.26
CA VAL A 312 -16.62 6.77 19.18
C VAL A 312 -17.38 7.41 20.32
N THR A 313 -18.44 8.13 20.01
CA THR A 313 -19.37 8.70 20.99
C THR A 313 -20.69 7.92 20.93
N ASP A 314 -21.01 7.26 22.03
CA ASP A 314 -22.25 6.51 22.26
C ASP A 314 -23.13 7.29 23.25
N PRO A 315 -24.40 7.60 22.91
CA PRO A 315 -25.29 8.34 23.82
C PRO A 315 -25.57 7.67 25.17
N ARG A 316 -25.29 6.36 25.30
CA ARG A 316 -25.48 5.55 26.51
C ARG A 316 -24.17 5.18 27.19
N ARG A 317 -23.13 4.90 26.42
CA ARG A 317 -21.83 4.41 26.93
C ARG A 317 -20.79 5.51 27.04
N GLY A 318 -21.10 6.73 26.62
CA GLY A 318 -20.18 7.85 26.61
C GLY A 318 -19.16 7.78 25.48
N ARG A 319 -18.01 8.42 25.68
CA ARG A 319 -16.99 8.62 24.64
C ARG A 319 -15.82 7.68 24.82
N LYS A 320 -15.42 6.98 23.75
CA LYS A 320 -14.25 6.10 23.70
C LYS A 320 -13.24 6.66 22.70
N HIS A 321 -12.02 6.92 23.16
CA HIS A 321 -10.91 7.34 22.31
C HIS A 321 -10.04 6.15 21.88
N TYR A 322 -9.61 6.17 20.63
CA TYR A 322 -8.68 5.22 20.03
C TYR A 322 -7.36 5.97 19.79
N ARG A 323 -6.36 5.68 20.63
CA ARG A 323 -5.04 6.29 20.50
C ARG A 323 -4.14 5.45 19.58
N PRO A 324 -3.25 6.07 18.79
CA PRO A 324 -2.24 5.32 18.05
C PRO A 324 -1.40 4.47 19.00
N ALA A 325 -1.14 3.23 18.61
CA ALA A 325 -0.15 2.43 19.32
C ALA A 325 1.22 3.12 19.21
N ARG A 326 2.00 3.14 20.30
CA ARG A 326 3.34 3.72 20.27
C ARG A 326 4.19 3.00 19.21
N PRO A 327 4.73 3.71 18.20
CA PRO A 327 5.53 3.08 17.16
C PRO A 327 6.79 2.41 17.74
N ALA A 328 7.01 1.15 17.38
CA ALA A 328 8.14 0.36 17.86
C ALA A 328 9.36 0.55 16.97
N ARG A 329 10.52 0.88 17.54
CA ARG A 329 11.77 1.00 16.77
C ARG A 329 12.24 -0.39 16.32
N ILE A 330 12.42 -0.58 15.02
CA ILE A 330 12.88 -1.83 14.41
C ILE A 330 14.18 -1.68 13.61
N LEU A 331 14.45 -0.45 13.13
CA LEU A 331 15.72 -0.04 12.50
C LEU A 331 16.33 1.11 13.31
N SER A 332 17.64 1.26 13.22
CA SER A 332 18.34 2.43 13.73
C SER A 332 17.95 3.70 12.92
N PRO A 333 18.00 4.89 13.53
CA PRO A 333 17.79 6.14 12.81
C PRO A 333 18.70 6.29 11.59
N GLU A 334 19.94 5.81 11.68
CA GLU A 334 20.96 5.88 10.63
C GLU A 334 20.56 5.01 9.44
N VAL A 335 20.20 3.75 9.66
CA VAL A 335 19.73 2.85 8.59
C VAL A 335 18.49 3.41 7.91
N ALA A 336 17.53 3.95 8.69
CA ALA A 336 16.34 4.57 8.13
C ALA A 336 16.66 5.86 7.33
N ALA A 337 17.65 6.65 7.76
CA ALA A 337 18.11 7.82 7.01
C ALA A 337 18.80 7.42 5.70
N THR A 338 19.66 6.40 5.72
CA THR A 338 20.28 5.81 4.52
C THR A 338 19.20 5.32 3.55
N MET A 339 18.23 4.54 4.02
CA MET A 339 17.14 4.04 3.16
C MET A 339 16.29 5.18 2.59
N ARG A 340 15.97 6.21 3.38
CA ARG A 340 15.25 7.39 2.91
C ARG A 340 16.01 8.12 1.81
N SER A 341 17.32 8.30 1.97
CA SER A 341 18.20 8.88 0.94
C SER A 341 18.20 8.05 -0.35
N ILE A 342 18.43 6.74 -0.26
CA ILE A 342 18.41 5.82 -1.41
C ILE A 342 17.08 5.87 -2.16
N LEU A 343 15.95 5.87 -1.43
CA LEU A 343 14.62 5.95 -2.02
C LEU A 343 14.33 7.32 -2.65
N GLY A 344 14.96 8.39 -2.17
CA GLY A 344 14.96 9.70 -2.85
C GLY A 344 15.64 9.61 -4.22
N ARG A 345 16.80 8.94 -4.28
CA ARG A 345 17.60 8.77 -5.51
C ARG A 345 16.87 8.00 -6.61
N VAL A 346 16.01 7.03 -6.25
CA VAL A 346 15.12 6.31 -7.20
C VAL A 346 14.27 7.28 -8.04
N VAL A 347 13.92 8.43 -7.46
CA VAL A 347 13.07 9.45 -8.08
C VAL A 347 13.90 10.60 -8.66
N SER A 348 14.99 11.00 -8.01
CA SER A 348 15.75 12.21 -8.38
C SER A 348 16.85 11.98 -9.42
N GLU A 349 17.42 10.79 -9.51
CA GLU A 349 18.56 10.51 -10.40
C GLU A 349 18.13 9.93 -11.72
N GLU A 350 18.83 10.27 -12.81
CA GLU A 350 18.44 9.86 -14.17
C GLU A 350 18.34 8.34 -14.36
N LYS A 351 19.23 7.59 -13.70
CA LYS A 351 19.21 6.11 -13.70
C LYS A 351 18.09 5.52 -12.84
N GLY A 352 17.43 6.35 -12.03
CA GLY A 352 16.35 5.96 -11.14
C GLY A 352 15.10 5.51 -11.89
N THR A 353 14.54 4.38 -11.47
CA THR A 353 13.34 3.79 -12.12
C THR A 353 12.09 4.69 -12.09
N ALA A 354 12.07 5.77 -11.30
CA ALA A 354 10.98 6.74 -11.20
C ALA A 354 11.33 8.14 -11.73
N TYR A 355 12.55 8.34 -12.25
CA TYR A 355 13.02 9.64 -12.70
C TYR A 355 12.15 10.31 -13.76
N ARG A 356 11.74 9.52 -14.76
CA ARG A 356 10.95 10.01 -15.89
C ARG A 356 9.55 10.43 -15.48
N MET A 357 8.92 9.71 -14.53
CA MET A 357 7.56 10.03 -14.11
C MET A 357 7.50 11.24 -13.18
N ALA A 358 8.56 11.53 -12.43
CA ALA A 358 8.53 12.49 -11.34
C ALA A 358 8.38 13.97 -11.76
N GLY A 359 8.86 14.35 -12.95
CA GLY A 359 8.98 15.76 -13.34
C GLY A 359 9.97 16.54 -12.46
N SER A 360 10.19 17.82 -12.76
CA SER A 360 11.18 18.66 -12.07
C SER A 360 10.89 18.82 -10.58
N LEU A 361 9.65 19.13 -10.23
CA LEU A 361 9.23 19.31 -8.85
C LEU A 361 9.25 17.99 -8.06
N GLY A 362 8.78 16.90 -8.67
CA GLY A 362 8.78 15.59 -8.01
C GLY A 362 10.18 15.07 -7.71
N ARG A 363 11.16 15.29 -8.60
CA ARG A 363 12.57 14.95 -8.37
C ARG A 363 13.16 15.66 -7.15
N LYS A 364 12.71 16.88 -6.87
CA LYS A 364 13.14 17.66 -5.71
C LYS A 364 12.51 17.14 -4.42
N LEU A 365 11.20 16.85 -4.42
CA LEU A 365 10.42 16.69 -3.19
C LEU A 365 10.10 15.24 -2.81
N LEU A 366 10.14 14.29 -3.75
CA LEU A 366 9.60 12.96 -3.54
C LEU A 366 10.71 11.90 -3.41
N GLY A 367 10.43 10.88 -2.63
CA GLY A 367 11.16 9.61 -2.63
C GLY A 367 10.20 8.45 -2.80
N GLY A 368 10.70 7.27 -3.20
CA GLY A 368 9.84 6.10 -3.33
C GLY A 368 10.49 4.90 -4.00
N LYS A 369 9.67 3.88 -4.25
CA LYS A 369 10.08 2.66 -4.95
C LYS A 369 9.01 2.17 -5.91
N THR A 370 9.44 1.88 -7.13
CA THR A 370 8.65 1.16 -8.14
C THR A 370 8.62 -0.34 -7.85
N GLY A 371 7.47 -0.96 -8.10
CA GLY A 371 7.27 -2.40 -8.15
C GLY A 371 6.59 -2.80 -9.45
N THR A 372 7.10 -3.86 -10.05
CA THR A 372 6.47 -4.54 -11.19
C THR A 372 6.47 -6.02 -10.88
N SER A 373 5.32 -6.67 -10.97
CA SER A 373 5.22 -8.11 -10.81
C SER A 373 4.22 -8.71 -11.78
N PHE A 374 4.41 -9.99 -12.11
CA PHE A 374 3.44 -10.71 -12.91
C PHE A 374 3.36 -12.19 -12.54
N MET A 375 2.20 -12.81 -12.81
CA MET A 375 2.01 -14.24 -12.65
C MET A 375 1.26 -14.80 -13.85
N ARG A 376 1.50 -16.08 -14.17
CA ARG A 376 0.69 -16.82 -15.14
C ARG A 376 -0.26 -17.74 -14.38
N VAL A 377 -1.57 -17.52 -14.53
CA VAL A 377 -2.62 -18.28 -13.84
C VAL A 377 -3.69 -18.64 -14.86
N GLY A 378 -3.94 -19.95 -15.06
CA GLY A 378 -4.94 -20.43 -16.02
C GLY A 378 -4.72 -19.88 -17.43
N GLY A 379 -3.47 -19.94 -17.92
CA GLY A 379 -3.09 -19.41 -19.24
C GLY A 379 -2.95 -17.88 -19.32
N LYS A 380 -3.61 -17.11 -18.45
CA LYS A 380 -3.60 -15.64 -18.46
C LYS A 380 -2.38 -15.06 -17.76
N ARG A 381 -1.82 -13.97 -18.29
CA ARG A 381 -0.80 -13.17 -17.61
C ARG A 381 -1.47 -12.07 -16.79
N ARG A 382 -1.21 -12.07 -15.49
CA ARG A 382 -1.69 -11.11 -14.50
C ARG A 382 -0.55 -10.19 -14.12
N TYR A 383 -0.74 -8.89 -14.22
CA TYR A 383 0.29 -7.89 -13.96
C TYR A 383 -0.13 -6.91 -12.88
N TRP A 384 0.82 -6.53 -12.05
CA TRP A 384 0.68 -5.47 -11.05
C TRP A 384 1.77 -4.42 -11.25
N ALA A 385 1.33 -3.18 -11.40
CA ALA A 385 2.19 -2.01 -11.35
C ALA A 385 1.99 -1.33 -10.00
N ILE A 386 3.07 -1.15 -9.24
CA ILE A 386 3.04 -0.71 -7.86
C ILE A 386 3.98 0.48 -7.72
N PHE A 387 3.60 1.48 -6.93
CA PHE A 387 4.51 2.51 -6.47
C PHE A 387 4.20 2.84 -5.01
N VAL A 388 5.24 2.90 -4.18
CA VAL A 388 5.16 3.42 -2.82
C VAL A 388 6.07 4.64 -2.76
N GLY A 389 5.48 5.81 -2.48
CA GLY A 389 6.19 7.09 -2.42
C GLY A 389 5.92 7.82 -1.12
N PHE A 390 6.77 8.80 -0.83
CA PHE A 390 6.65 9.64 0.34
C PHE A 390 7.13 11.05 0.06
N ALA A 391 6.60 12.00 0.83
CA ALA A 391 6.93 13.41 0.70
C ALA A 391 6.70 14.19 2.03
N PRO A 392 7.45 15.28 2.26
CA PRO A 392 8.73 15.61 1.62
C PRO A 392 9.77 14.51 1.86
N LYS A 393 10.73 14.33 0.95
CA LYS A 393 11.69 13.21 1.05
C LYS A 393 12.65 13.34 2.22
N GLU A 394 12.93 14.56 2.69
CA GLU A 394 13.83 14.83 3.82
C GLU A 394 13.16 14.52 5.17
N ASN A 395 11.89 14.94 5.32
CA ASN A 395 11.07 14.75 6.52
C ASN A 395 9.65 14.28 6.13
N PRO A 396 9.43 12.96 5.94
CA PRO A 396 8.20 12.44 5.40
C PRO A 396 6.98 12.69 6.29
N ARG A 397 6.01 13.43 5.75
CA ARG A 397 4.69 13.69 6.38
C ARG A 397 3.59 12.84 5.77
N TYR A 398 3.73 12.51 4.49
CA TYR A 398 2.79 11.69 3.74
C TYR A 398 3.53 10.51 3.13
N LEU A 399 2.93 9.33 3.25
CA LEU A 399 3.25 8.16 2.46
C LEU A 399 2.03 7.82 1.63
N ALA A 400 2.21 7.74 0.31
CA ALA A 400 1.17 7.35 -0.62
C ALA A 400 1.61 6.09 -1.37
N ALA A 401 0.67 5.17 -1.55
CA ALA A 401 0.91 3.95 -2.29
C ALA A 401 -0.21 3.73 -3.30
N ALA A 402 0.14 3.25 -4.49
CA ALA A 402 -0.83 2.87 -5.51
C ALA A 402 -0.47 1.53 -6.14
N VAL A 403 -1.49 0.77 -6.50
CA VAL A 403 -1.38 -0.46 -7.29
C VAL A 403 -2.42 -0.48 -8.39
N PHE A 404 -2.00 -0.87 -9.59
CA PHE A 404 -2.87 -1.11 -10.74
C PHE A 404 -2.75 -2.57 -11.13
N TYR A 405 -3.87 -3.19 -11.46
CA TYR A 405 -3.93 -4.58 -11.89
C TYR A 405 -4.50 -4.70 -13.30
N LYS A 406 -3.85 -5.51 -14.14
CA LYS A 406 -4.29 -5.78 -15.51
C LYS A 406 -4.04 -7.23 -15.92
N GLU A 407 -4.96 -7.77 -16.70
CA GLU A 407 -4.84 -9.11 -17.31
C GLU A 407 -4.46 -8.99 -18.78
N ASN A 408 -3.80 -10.02 -19.32
CA ASN A 408 -3.46 -10.16 -20.75
C ASN A 408 -2.68 -8.99 -21.33
N THR A 409 -1.87 -8.33 -20.51
CA THR A 409 -1.02 -7.22 -20.93
C THR A 409 0.45 -7.63 -21.03
N ARG A 410 1.30 -6.73 -21.53
CA ARG A 410 2.77 -6.82 -21.52
C ARG A 410 3.32 -5.43 -21.14
N ARG A 411 4.54 -5.39 -20.59
CA ARG A 411 5.25 -4.12 -20.26
C ARG A 411 4.46 -3.17 -19.34
N PHE A 412 3.89 -3.72 -18.27
CA PHE A 412 3.06 -2.98 -17.30
C PHE A 412 3.86 -2.53 -16.08
N TYR A 413 4.79 -1.59 -16.27
CA TYR A 413 5.75 -1.18 -15.26
C TYR A 413 5.16 -0.25 -14.18
N GLY A 414 5.62 -0.42 -12.93
CA GLY A 414 5.25 0.42 -11.79
C GLY A 414 5.46 1.91 -12.02
N GLY A 415 6.63 2.30 -12.55
CA GLY A 415 6.99 3.70 -12.76
C GLY A 415 6.09 4.44 -13.77
N SER A 416 5.57 3.76 -14.79
CA SER A 416 4.72 4.40 -15.82
C SER A 416 3.21 4.28 -15.57
N ASN A 417 2.78 3.31 -14.77
CA ASN A 417 1.36 3.05 -14.53
C ASN A 417 0.89 3.47 -13.13
N ALA A 418 1.70 3.26 -12.08
CA ALA A 418 1.35 3.64 -10.70
C ALA A 418 2.11 4.89 -10.21
N GLY A 419 3.30 5.14 -10.76
CA GLY A 419 4.14 6.30 -10.42
C GLY A 419 3.44 7.66 -10.55
N PRO A 420 2.80 7.99 -11.69
CA PRO A 420 2.11 9.26 -11.87
C PRO A 420 1.00 9.50 -10.85
N THR A 421 0.24 8.46 -10.48
CA THR A 421 -0.80 8.55 -9.44
C THR A 421 -0.21 9.00 -8.10
N VAL A 422 0.87 8.36 -7.66
CA VAL A 422 1.49 8.69 -6.36
C VAL A 422 2.19 10.06 -6.42
N ARG A 423 2.82 10.41 -7.53
CA ARG A 423 3.39 11.75 -7.74
C ARG A 423 2.32 12.83 -7.59
N ASP A 424 1.21 12.71 -8.31
CA ASP A 424 0.16 13.73 -8.31
C ASP A 424 -0.50 13.84 -6.93
N ILE A 425 -0.72 12.71 -6.24
CA ILE A 425 -1.24 12.71 -4.87
C ILE A 425 -0.28 13.47 -3.94
N LEU A 426 1.01 13.11 -3.92
CA LEU A 426 1.96 13.70 -2.99
C LEU A 426 2.20 15.19 -3.28
N LEU A 427 2.29 15.58 -4.55
CA LEU A 427 2.45 17.00 -4.91
C LEU A 427 1.20 17.81 -4.55
N GLY A 428 0.00 17.29 -4.81
CA GLY A 428 -1.25 17.96 -4.42
C GLY A 428 -1.38 18.13 -2.89
N LEU A 429 -0.90 17.16 -2.11
CA LEU A 429 -0.87 17.28 -0.65
C LEU A 429 0.11 18.34 -0.14
N LEU A 430 1.28 18.44 -0.76
CA LEU A 430 2.27 19.47 -0.41
C LEU A 430 1.78 20.87 -0.80
N GLU A 431 1.07 21.00 -1.93
CA GLU A 431 0.47 22.26 -2.36
C GLU A 431 -0.63 22.69 -1.38
N ARG A 432 -1.52 21.77 -0.99
CA ARG A 432 -2.54 22.01 0.03
C ARG A 432 -1.93 22.49 1.35
N GLU A 433 -0.86 21.84 1.82
CA GLU A 433 -0.22 22.20 3.08
C GLU A 433 0.38 23.61 3.07
N LYS A 434 0.79 24.13 1.91
CA LYS A 434 1.27 25.51 1.77
C LYS A 434 0.14 26.55 1.74
N ALA A 435 -1.07 26.14 1.38
CA ALA A 435 -2.23 27.02 1.29
C ALA A 435 -3.00 27.16 2.62
N GLN A 436 -2.67 26.33 3.61
CA GLN A 436 -3.19 26.39 4.98
C GLN A 436 -2.20 27.12 5.90
#